data_AF-A0A0M0TEL2-F1
#
_entry.id   AF-A0A0M0TEL2-F1
#
_cell.length_a   1.000
_cell.length_b   1.000
_cell.length_c   1.000
_cell.angle_alpha   90.00
_cell.angle_beta   90.00
_cell.angle_gamma   90.00
#
_symmetry.space_group_name_H-M   'P 1'
#
loop_
_entity.id
_entity.type
_entity.pdbx_description
1 polymer ?
#
loop_
_entity_poly.entity_id
_entity_poly.type
_entity_poly.pdbx_seq_one_letter_code
_entity_poly.pdbx_strand_id
1 'polypeptide(L)'
;MRLTELQQQIHQQNVDAGWWDNPRERGTLLCLIHSEISEAMEGERKNLMDDHLPHRPMAEVELADAVIRILDYAEAFGYDIESAI
;
A
#
# COMPACT_ATOMS: atom_id res chain seq x y z
N MET A 1 -18.57 -0.20 1.14
CA MET A 1 -17.57 -0.85 0.29
C MET A 1 -17.01 -2.01 1.07
N ARG A 2 -17.03 -3.21 0.49
CA ARG A 2 -16.36 -4.40 1.04
C ARG A 2 -14.85 -4.31 0.86
N LEU A 3 -14.07 -5.08 1.62
CA LEU A 3 -12.61 -5.05 1.47
C LEU A 3 -12.20 -5.55 0.09
N THR A 4 -12.88 -6.57 -0.45
CA THR A 4 -12.64 -7.04 -1.82
C THR A 4 -12.95 -5.98 -2.88
N GLU A 5 -13.96 -5.13 -2.66
CA GLU A 5 -14.27 -4.03 -3.58
C GLU A 5 -13.17 -2.95 -3.54
N LEU A 6 -12.65 -2.65 -2.35
CA LEU A 6 -11.52 -1.73 -2.20
C LEU A 6 -10.25 -2.31 -2.85
N GLN A 7 -9.99 -3.60 -2.66
CA GLN A 7 -8.88 -4.33 -3.26
C GLN A 7 -8.89 -4.23 -4.79
N GLN A 8 -10.03 -4.54 -5.41
CA GLN A 8 -10.22 -4.41 -6.86
C GLN A 8 -10.03 -2.98 -7.34
N GLN A 9 -10.60 -2.02 -6.62
CA GLN A 9 -10.51 -0.60 -6.98
C GLN A 9 -9.06 -0.11 -6.94
N ILE A 10 -8.31 -0.41 -5.87
CA ILE A 10 -6.91 0.00 -5.72
C ILE A 10 -6.06 -0.59 -6.84
N HIS A 11 -6.23 -1.88 -7.13
CA HIS A 11 -5.45 -2.51 -8.19
C HIS A 11 -5.73 -1.88 -9.55
N GLN A 12 -7.01 -1.63 -9.87
CA GLN A 12 -7.36 -0.96 -11.12
C GLN A 12 -6.77 0.45 -11.21
N GLN A 13 -6.78 1.22 -10.11
CA GLN A 13 -6.14 2.55 -10.08
C GLN A 13 -4.63 2.47 -10.35
N ASN A 14 -3.95 1.46 -9.81
CA ASN A 14 -2.52 1.27 -10.04
C ASN A 14 -2.21 0.79 -11.47
N VAL A 15 -3.08 -0.03 -12.05
CA VAL A 15 -3.02 -0.40 -13.47
C VAL A 15 -3.18 0.85 -14.34
N ASP A 16 -4.19 1.69 -14.06
CA ASP A 16 -4.44 2.93 -14.80
C ASP A 16 -3.29 3.94 -14.65
N ALA A 17 -2.58 3.92 -13.52
CA ALA A 17 -1.36 4.69 -13.27
C ALA A 17 -0.10 4.13 -13.96
N GLY A 18 -0.21 3.01 -14.67
CA GLY A 18 0.89 2.35 -15.39
C GLY A 18 1.84 1.54 -14.51
N TRP A 19 1.49 1.32 -13.23
CA TRP A 19 2.38 0.60 -12.31
C TRP A 19 2.54 -0.88 -12.65
N TRP A 20 1.61 -1.42 -13.44
CA TRP A 20 1.59 -2.82 -13.88
C TRP A 20 1.89 -2.99 -15.38
N ASP A 21 2.37 -1.95 -16.06
CA ASP A 21 2.72 -2.00 -17.51
C ASP A 21 3.86 -2.98 -17.82
N ASN A 22 4.67 -3.32 -16.82
CA ASN A 22 5.77 -4.27 -16.93
C ASN A 22 5.66 -5.37 -15.87
N PRO A 23 6.19 -6.59 -16.13
CA PRO A 23 6.24 -7.65 -15.13
C PRO A 23 6.98 -7.18 -13.87
N ARG A 24 6.38 -7.46 -12.70
CA ARG A 24 6.95 -7.14 -11.39
C ARG A 24 7.26 -8.41 -10.62
N GLU A 25 8.45 -8.47 -10.03
CA GLU A 25 8.84 -9.59 -9.19
C GLU A 25 8.11 -9.53 -7.83
N ARG A 26 7.58 -10.65 -7.36
CA ARG A 26 6.88 -10.75 -6.07
C ARG A 26 7.74 -10.29 -4.89
N GLY A 27 9.03 -10.64 -4.89
CA GLY A 27 9.97 -10.23 -3.83
C GLY A 27 10.12 -8.72 -3.73
N THR A 28 10.27 -8.04 -4.88
CA THR A 28 10.32 -6.57 -4.94
C THR A 28 9.05 -5.92 -4.40
N LEU A 29 7.88 -6.44 -4.78
CA LEU A 29 6.60 -5.90 -4.30
C LEU A 29 6.43 -6.05 -2.78
N LEU A 30 6.83 -7.20 -2.22
CA LEU A 30 6.81 -7.42 -0.77
C LEU A 30 7.79 -6.48 -0.05
N CYS A 31 8.96 -6.23 -0.62
CA CYS A 31 9.91 -5.26 -0.08
C CYS A 31 9.40 -3.81 -0.14
N LEU A 32 8.57 -3.46 -1.13
CA LEU A 32 7.89 -2.16 -1.16
C LEU A 32 6.83 -2.03 -0.06
N ILE A 33 6.14 -3.10 0.32
CA ILE A 33 5.27 -3.07 1.51
C ILE A 33 6.11 -2.84 2.77
N HIS A 34 7.25 -3.53 2.88
CA HIS A 34 8.16 -3.39 4.01
C HIS A 34 8.76 -1.97 4.13
N SER A 35 9.02 -1.29 3.01
CA SER A 35 9.52 0.09 3.06
C SER A 35 8.51 1.00 3.75
N GLU A 36 7.22 0.90 3.45
CA GLU A 36 6.23 1.83 4.02
C GLU A 36 6.09 1.63 5.54
N ILE A 37 6.24 0.39 6.02
CA ILE A 37 6.32 0.12 7.47
C ILE A 37 7.57 0.75 8.10
N SER A 38 8.68 0.78 7.38
CA SER A 38 9.93 1.42 7.84
C SER A 38 9.81 2.95 7.85
N GLU A 39 9.10 3.52 6.87
CA GLU A 39 8.81 4.96 6.80
C GLU A 39 7.83 5.38 7.90
N ALA A 40 6.78 4.58 8.16
CA ALA A 40 5.90 4.80 9.29
C ALA A 40 6.65 4.80 10.64
N MET A 41 7.57 3.84 10.82
CA MET A 41 8.44 3.77 12.01
C MET A 41 9.31 5.03 12.15
N GLU A 42 9.86 5.54 11.05
CA GLU A 42 10.63 6.78 11.06
C GLU A 42 9.76 8.00 11.42
N GLY A 43 8.53 8.03 10.91
CA GLY A 43 7.50 9.00 11.26
C GLY A 43 7.22 9.04 12.76
N GLU A 44 7.00 7.87 13.39
CA GLU A 44 6.85 7.72 14.85
C GLU A 44 8.11 8.17 15.60
N ARG A 45 9.29 7.72 15.16
CA ARG A 45 10.56 8.00 15.84
C ARG A 45 10.89 9.48 15.91
N LYS A 46 10.50 10.24 14.89
CA LYS A 46 10.81 11.67 14.75
C LYS A 46 9.59 12.58 14.96
N ASN A 47 8.40 12.02 15.19
CA ASN A 47 7.14 12.76 15.28
C ASN A 47 6.92 13.69 14.08
N LEU A 48 7.04 13.14 12.88
CA LEU A 48 6.96 13.86 11.60
C LEU A 48 5.53 14.01 11.10
N MET A 49 5.29 15.10 10.36
CA MET A 49 4.16 15.23 9.45
C MET A 49 4.57 14.71 8.07
N ASP A 50 3.61 14.21 7.30
CA ASP A 50 3.88 13.73 5.94
C ASP A 50 4.31 14.87 4.99
N ASP A 51 5.19 14.56 4.03
CA ASP A 51 5.73 15.56 3.10
C ASP A 51 4.70 16.00 2.05
N HIS A 52 3.80 15.10 1.63
CA HIS A 52 2.78 15.37 0.61
C HIS A 52 1.45 15.83 1.22
N LEU A 53 1.13 15.35 2.41
CA LEU A 53 -0.05 15.66 3.20
C LEU A 53 0.37 16.27 4.56
N PRO A 54 0.91 17.51 4.58
CA PRO A 54 1.53 18.12 5.78
C PRO A 54 0.57 18.38 6.94
N HIS A 55 -0.71 18.08 6.77
CA HIS A 55 -1.75 18.15 7.79
C HIS A 55 -2.03 16.79 8.47
N ARG A 56 -1.34 15.71 8.07
CA ARG A 56 -1.43 14.38 8.67
C ARG A 56 -0.05 13.91 9.19
N PRO A 57 0.00 13.16 10.30
CA PRO A 57 1.23 12.51 10.75
C PRO A 57 1.78 11.58 9.66
N MET A 58 3.11 11.57 9.47
CA MET A 58 3.76 10.71 8.49
C MET A 58 3.41 9.23 8.72
N ALA A 59 3.46 8.78 9.98
CA ALA A 59 3.12 7.41 10.34
C ALA A 59 1.70 6.99 9.90
N GLU A 60 0.72 7.89 9.96
CA GLU A 60 -0.65 7.61 9.53
C GLU A 60 -0.72 7.41 8.00
N VAL A 61 -0.03 8.25 7.25
CA VAL A 61 -0.02 8.21 5.78
C VAL A 61 0.70 6.95 5.29
N GLU A 62 1.87 6.65 5.84
CA GLU A 62 2.65 5.48 5.43
C GLU A 62 1.99 4.14 5.78
N LEU A 63 1.22 4.08 6.88
CA LEU A 63 0.38 2.92 7.17
C LEU A 63 -0.74 2.75 6.14
N ALA A 64 -1.33 3.84 5.65
CA ALA A 64 -2.31 3.78 4.57
C ALA A 64 -1.66 3.30 3.26
N ASP A 65 -0.46 3.77 2.94
CA ASP A 65 0.31 3.34 1.77
C ASP A 65 0.66 1.84 1.85
N ALA A 66 1.04 1.35 3.04
CA ALA A 66 1.23 -0.09 3.27
C ALA A 66 -0.04 -0.91 2.99
N VAL A 67 -1.21 -0.45 3.46
CA VAL A 67 -2.50 -1.10 3.18
C VAL A 67 -2.80 -1.11 1.69
N ILE A 68 -2.59 0.02 1.00
CA ILE A 68 -2.78 0.12 -0.45
C ILE A 68 -1.90 -0.89 -1.19
N ARG A 69 -0.62 -1.00 -0.82
CA ARG A 69 0.29 -1.97 -1.43
C ARG A 69 -0.08 -3.42 -1.15
N ILE A 70 -0.55 -3.74 0.06
CA ILE A 70 -1.02 -5.09 0.40
C ILE A 70 -2.22 -5.47 -0.45
N LEU A 71 -3.20 -4.57 -0.59
CA LEU A 71 -4.41 -4.81 -1.37
C LEU A 71 -4.10 -4.91 -2.88
N ASP A 72 -3.24 -4.05 -3.41
CA ASP A 72 -2.76 -4.16 -4.81
C ASP A 72 -2.07 -5.50 -5.08
N TYR A 73 -1.17 -5.91 -4.18
CA TYR A 73 -0.48 -7.20 -4.27
C TYR A 73 -1.46 -8.37 -4.21
N ALA A 74 -2.43 -8.30 -3.29
CA ALA A 74 -3.44 -9.33 -3.12
C ALA A 74 -4.28 -9.53 -4.38
N GLU A 75 -4.78 -8.45 -4.98
CA GLU A 75 -5.58 -8.52 -6.20
C GLU A 75 -4.74 -9.06 -7.37
N ALA A 76 -3.54 -8.50 -7.58
CA ALA A 76 -2.67 -8.86 -8.68
C ALA A 76 -2.31 -10.36 -8.71
N PHE A 77 -2.32 -11.01 -7.55
CA PHE A 77 -1.98 -12.42 -7.40
C PHE A 77 -3.15 -13.32 -6.95
N GLY A 78 -4.38 -12.80 -6.93
CA GLY A 78 -5.60 -13.57 -6.66
C GLY A 78 -5.74 -14.06 -5.23
N TYR A 79 -5.23 -13.32 -4.25
CA TYR A 79 -5.42 -13.62 -2.83
C TYR A 79 -6.73 -13.02 -2.29
N ASP A 80 -7.49 -13.81 -1.53
CA ASP A 80 -8.70 -13.38 -0.84
C ASP A 80 -8.38 -12.96 0.60
N ILE A 81 -7.98 -11.70 0.76
CA ILE A 81 -7.63 -11.13 2.08
C ILE A 81 -8.88 -10.89 2.95
N GLU A 82 -10.03 -10.57 2.35
CA GLU A 82 -11.28 -10.34 3.10
C GLU A 82 -11.70 -11.59 3.88
N SER A 83 -11.57 -12.78 3.29
CA SER A 83 -11.85 -14.04 4.00
C SER A 83 -10.83 -14.40 5.09
N ALA A 84 -9.68 -13.72 5.12
CA ALA A 84 -8.53 -14.07 5.96
C ALA A 84 -8.36 -13.14 7.19
N ILE A 85 -9.24 -12.15 7.39
CA ILE A 85 -9.23 -11.21 8.52
C ILE A 85 -10.60 -11.07 9.17
#